data_AF-A0AAN7UPD5-F1
#
_entry.id   AF-A0AAN7UPD5-F1
#
_cell.length_a   1.000
_cell.length_b   1.000
_cell.length_c   1.000
_cell.angle_alpha   90.00
_cell.angle_beta   90.00
_cell.angle_gamma   90.00
#
_symmetry.space_group_name_H-M   'P 1'
#
loop_
_entity.id
_entity.type
_entity.pdbx_description
1 polymer ?
#
loop_
_entity_poly.entity_id
_entity_poly.type
_entity_poly.pdbx_seq_one_letter_code
_entity_poly.pdbx_strand_id
1 'polypeptide(L)'
;MSPKSRHNSHSSTSSQVSSVFSNDSGVSALTMTTMMSTGTDNSYVAPPNGLPCEFVGYGRCDLVFAIDDVENWIEHIINVHLRNKLPRKVFCWFCDEYTFDYKRVGDRRMNFEQRMWHIREHFINERRTVHNIRPDHYLNTHLHENSLIGDEQYYSVRRYSEAPQPSYLLDSNAPQDWEASGSRGQLVYTDTHNEDKIRRRERRKKR
;
A
#
# COMPACT_ATOMS: atom_id res chain seq x y z
N MET A 1 -21.44 13.68 -78.18
CA MET A 1 -20.87 12.36 -77.79
C MET A 1 -20.71 12.37 -76.28
N SER A 2 -21.40 11.42 -75.65
CA SER A 2 -21.40 10.92 -74.26
C SER A 2 -20.56 11.61 -73.16
N PRO A 3 -21.19 11.99 -72.02
CA PRO A 3 -20.52 12.28 -70.75
C PRO A 3 -20.47 11.03 -69.84
N LYS A 4 -19.47 10.93 -68.95
CA LYS A 4 -19.46 9.96 -67.83
C LYS A 4 -19.18 10.64 -66.49
N SER A 5 -20.29 11.01 -65.86
CA SER A 5 -20.68 10.93 -64.44
C SER A 5 -19.72 10.25 -63.44
N ARG A 6 -19.58 10.85 -62.24
CA ARG A 6 -20.18 10.29 -61.01
C ARG A 6 -20.31 11.30 -59.87
N HIS A 7 -21.52 11.33 -59.32
CA HIS A 7 -21.99 12.13 -58.18
C HIS A 7 -21.99 11.31 -56.87
N ASN A 8 -22.16 12.11 -55.81
CA ASN A 8 -22.26 11.90 -54.38
C ASN A 8 -23.41 10.99 -53.87
N SER A 9 -23.30 10.58 -52.60
CA SER A 9 -24.38 10.46 -51.57
C SER A 9 -25.24 9.19 -51.35
N HIS A 10 -25.23 8.75 -50.08
CA HIS A 10 -26.29 8.30 -49.14
C HIS A 10 -27.17 7.03 -49.37
N SER A 11 -27.02 6.10 -48.41
CA SER A 11 -27.98 5.38 -47.53
C SER A 11 -29.29 4.69 -48.00
N SER A 12 -29.54 3.54 -47.33
CA SER A 12 -30.81 2.80 -47.08
C SER A 12 -31.16 1.72 -48.13
N THR A 13 -31.69 0.51 -47.83
CA THR A 13 -32.95 0.23 -47.10
C THR A 13 -33.14 -1.29 -46.83
N SER A 14 -33.57 -1.61 -45.60
CA SER A 14 -34.51 -2.63 -45.07
C SER A 14 -34.95 -3.92 -45.83
N SER A 15 -34.91 -5.04 -45.07
CA SER A 15 -35.99 -6.01 -44.72
C SER A 15 -36.65 -6.95 -45.75
N GLN A 16 -36.58 -8.28 -45.50
CA GLN A 16 -37.69 -9.26 -45.53
C GLN A 16 -37.37 -10.42 -44.54
N VAL A 17 -37.99 -10.50 -43.35
CA VAL A 17 -39.15 -11.33 -42.88
C VAL A 17 -39.09 -12.85 -43.22
N SER A 18 -38.81 -13.73 -42.24
CA SER A 18 -39.74 -14.62 -41.45
C SER A 18 -40.33 -15.79 -42.26
N SER A 19 -40.49 -17.06 -41.85
CA SER A 19 -40.57 -17.84 -40.58
C SER A 19 -40.50 -19.35 -40.98
N VAL A 20 -40.32 -20.38 -40.14
CA VAL A 20 -41.30 -20.97 -39.20
C VAL A 20 -40.64 -22.04 -38.27
N PHE A 21 -40.83 -21.87 -36.94
CA PHE A 21 -41.06 -22.82 -35.82
C PHE A 21 -40.38 -24.22 -35.75
N SER A 22 -39.90 -24.78 -34.62
CA SER A 22 -40.27 -24.71 -33.18
C SER A 22 -39.05 -25.01 -32.28
N ASN A 23 -38.78 -24.32 -31.17
CA ASN A 23 -39.31 -24.47 -29.81
C ASN A 23 -38.84 -25.76 -29.07
N ASP A 24 -37.81 -25.65 -28.23
CA ASP A 24 -37.80 -26.27 -26.90
C ASP A 24 -36.92 -25.49 -25.91
N SER A 25 -37.29 -25.61 -24.65
CA SER A 25 -36.97 -24.77 -23.52
C SER A 25 -35.57 -25.06 -22.94
N GLY A 26 -34.84 -24.02 -22.57
CA GLY A 26 -33.51 -24.18 -21.97
C GLY A 26 -32.93 -22.87 -21.46
N VAL A 27 -33.64 -22.21 -20.55
CA VAL A 27 -33.04 -21.18 -19.70
C VAL A 27 -31.93 -21.83 -18.88
N SER A 28 -30.69 -21.74 -19.33
CA SER A 28 -29.51 -21.98 -18.49
C SER A 28 -29.30 -20.76 -17.59
N ALA A 29 -30.20 -20.61 -16.62
CA ALA A 29 -29.90 -19.89 -15.39
C ALA A 29 -28.93 -20.78 -14.61
N LEU A 30 -27.62 -20.52 -14.71
CA LEU A 30 -26.67 -21.09 -13.76
C LEU A 30 -26.84 -20.35 -12.43
N THR A 31 -27.73 -20.92 -11.63
CA THR A 31 -27.91 -20.74 -10.20
C THR A 31 -26.61 -20.40 -9.47
N MET A 32 -26.58 -19.24 -8.82
CA MET A 32 -25.74 -19.05 -7.64
C MET A 32 -26.18 -20.06 -6.58
N THR A 33 -25.42 -21.14 -6.45
CA THR A 33 -25.57 -22.05 -5.32
C THR A 33 -24.82 -21.43 -4.16
N THR A 34 -25.57 -20.76 -3.28
CA THR A 34 -25.12 -20.42 -1.92
C THR A 34 -24.76 -21.71 -1.20
N MET A 35 -23.46 -21.98 -1.07
CA MET A 35 -22.98 -23.02 -0.18
C MET A 35 -22.92 -22.39 1.22
N MET A 36 -23.96 -22.63 2.01
CA MET A 36 -23.90 -22.51 3.45
C MET A 36 -22.98 -23.62 3.96
N SER A 37 -21.67 -23.36 4.02
CA SER A 37 -20.76 -24.25 4.75
C SER A 37 -20.87 -23.94 6.23
N THR A 38 -21.67 -24.76 6.90
CA THR A 38 -21.60 -25.00 8.35
C THR A 38 -20.18 -25.40 8.73
N GLY A 39 -19.66 -24.80 9.80
CA GLY A 39 -18.23 -24.74 10.10
C GLY A 39 -17.48 -26.07 10.19
N THR A 40 -16.26 -26.04 9.66
CA THR A 40 -15.09 -26.82 10.08
C THR A 40 -13.85 -26.14 9.49
N ASP A 41 -12.90 -25.80 10.35
CA ASP A 41 -11.53 -25.31 10.11
C ASP A 41 -11.11 -25.06 8.64
N ASN A 42 -11.20 -23.80 8.21
CA ASN A 42 -10.52 -23.34 7.00
C ASN A 42 -9.08 -22.96 7.37
N SER A 43 -8.24 -23.95 7.66
CA SER A 43 -6.78 -23.76 7.63
C SER A 43 -6.36 -23.64 6.16
N TYR A 44 -6.60 -22.46 5.58
CA TYR A 44 -6.04 -22.10 4.28
C TYR A 44 -4.52 -22.11 4.43
N VAL A 45 -3.90 -23.23 4.07
CA VAL A 45 -2.44 -23.35 4.04
C VAL A 45 -1.96 -22.37 2.99
N ALA A 46 -1.46 -21.22 3.46
CA ALA A 46 -0.90 -20.20 2.59
C ALA A 46 0.08 -20.85 1.60
N PRO A 47 -0.03 -20.57 0.29
CA PRO A 47 0.91 -21.10 -0.68
C PRO A 47 2.33 -20.78 -0.20
N PRO A 48 3.26 -21.76 -0.15
CA PRO A 48 4.66 -21.45 0.07
C PRO A 48 5.07 -20.50 -1.06
N ASN A 49 5.40 -19.26 -0.71
CA ASN A 49 5.72 -18.14 -1.63
C ASN A 49 4.51 -17.38 -2.22
N GLY A 50 3.41 -17.25 -1.49
CA GLY A 50 2.31 -16.35 -1.85
C GLY A 50 2.56 -14.88 -1.50
N LEU A 51 1.78 -13.99 -2.11
CA LEU A 51 1.79 -12.54 -1.86
C LEU A 51 0.85 -12.23 -0.69
N PRO A 52 1.35 -11.83 0.49
CA PRO A 52 0.50 -11.52 1.63
C PRO A 52 -0.24 -10.19 1.40
N CYS A 53 -1.46 -10.07 1.90
CA CYS A 53 -2.13 -8.77 1.96
C CYS A 53 -1.31 -7.77 2.80
N GLU A 54 -1.20 -6.52 2.33
CA GLU A 54 -0.54 -5.42 3.05
C GLU A 54 -1.09 -5.22 4.48
N PHE A 55 -2.35 -5.59 4.69
CA PHE A 55 -3.04 -5.46 5.96
C PHE A 55 -2.75 -6.58 6.97
N VAL A 56 -1.89 -7.54 6.61
CA VAL A 56 -1.41 -8.59 7.53
C VAL A 56 -0.60 -7.99 8.69
N GLY A 57 0.22 -6.97 8.41
CA GLY A 57 1.03 -6.28 9.43
C GLY A 57 0.20 -5.47 10.44
N TYR A 58 -1.07 -5.23 10.15
CA TYR A 58 -2.01 -4.53 11.02
C TYR A 58 -2.94 -5.51 11.77
N GLY A 59 -2.79 -6.83 11.57
CA GLY A 59 -3.65 -7.86 12.15
C GLY A 59 -5.09 -7.82 11.60
N ARG A 60 -5.28 -7.34 10.36
CA ARG A 60 -6.62 -7.11 9.79
C ARG A 60 -6.97 -7.95 8.57
N CYS A 61 -5.97 -8.53 7.91
CA CYS A 61 -6.19 -9.36 6.74
C CYS A 61 -5.04 -10.37 6.59
N ASP A 62 -5.40 -11.63 6.61
CA ASP A 62 -4.55 -12.82 6.54
C ASP A 62 -4.66 -13.52 5.17
N LEU A 63 -5.32 -12.88 4.20
CA LEU A 63 -5.37 -13.35 2.82
C LEU A 63 -3.99 -13.34 2.18
N VAL A 64 -3.71 -14.42 1.46
CA VAL A 64 -2.49 -14.62 0.69
C VAL A 64 -2.88 -15.01 -0.73
N PHE A 65 -2.28 -14.32 -1.70
CA PHE A 65 -2.54 -14.48 -3.12
C PHE A 65 -1.46 -15.34 -3.78
N ALA A 66 -1.78 -15.95 -4.91
CA ALA A 66 -0.77 -16.63 -5.71
C ALA A 66 0.23 -15.59 -6.28
N ILE A 67 1.48 -16.01 -6.51
CA ILE A 67 2.57 -15.11 -6.94
C ILE A 67 2.32 -14.49 -8.33
N ASP A 68 1.49 -15.12 -9.13
CA ASP A 68 1.03 -14.70 -10.45
C ASP A 68 -0.31 -13.95 -10.41
N ASP A 69 -1.04 -14.00 -9.30
CA ASP A 69 -2.34 -13.35 -9.13
C ASP A 69 -2.21 -11.91 -8.58
N VAL A 70 -1.42 -11.11 -9.29
CA VAL A 70 -0.98 -9.77 -8.86
C VAL A 70 -2.12 -8.77 -8.92
N GLU A 71 -2.92 -8.81 -9.98
CA GLU A 71 -4.04 -7.92 -10.19
C GLU A 71 -5.08 -8.07 -9.08
N ASN A 72 -5.46 -9.30 -8.72
CA ASN A 72 -6.41 -9.52 -7.63
C ASN A 72 -5.81 -9.12 -6.27
N TRP A 73 -4.51 -9.34 -6.04
CA TRP A 73 -3.82 -8.88 -4.84
C TRP A 73 -3.88 -7.35 -4.70
N ILE A 74 -3.59 -6.63 -5.79
CA ILE A 74 -3.67 -5.17 -5.82
C ILE A 74 -5.11 -4.70 -5.63
N GLU A 75 -6.06 -5.23 -6.40
CA GLU A 75 -7.46 -4.84 -6.35
C GLU A 75 -8.08 -5.11 -4.99
N HIS A 76 -7.73 -6.22 -4.35
CA HIS A 76 -8.14 -6.54 -3.00
C HIS A 76 -7.72 -5.42 -2.03
N ILE A 77 -6.45 -5.02 -2.05
CA ILE A 77 -5.94 -3.98 -1.16
C ILE A 77 -6.63 -2.64 -1.44
N ILE A 78 -6.76 -2.24 -2.71
CA ILE A 78 -7.35 -0.96 -3.10
C ILE A 78 -8.84 -0.88 -2.72
N ASN A 79 -9.62 -1.91 -3.05
CA ASN A 79 -11.07 -1.87 -2.91
C ASN A 79 -11.52 -2.23 -1.49
N VAL A 80 -10.96 -3.28 -0.90
CA VAL A 80 -11.40 -3.80 0.40
C VAL A 80 -10.86 -2.95 1.55
N HIS A 81 -9.57 -2.62 1.49
CA HIS A 81 -8.91 -1.97 2.63
C HIS A 81 -8.72 -0.46 2.46
N LEU A 82 -8.26 -0.01 1.30
CA LEU A 82 -8.06 1.42 1.06
C LEU A 82 -9.35 2.14 0.70
N ARG A 83 -10.40 1.42 0.27
CA ARG A 83 -11.68 1.99 -0.18
C ARG A 83 -11.47 3.12 -1.21
N ASN A 84 -10.55 2.90 -2.16
CA ASN A 84 -10.10 3.87 -3.17
C ASN A 84 -9.47 5.17 -2.61
N LYS A 85 -9.21 5.28 -1.31
CA LYS A 85 -8.43 6.38 -0.72
C LYS A 85 -6.96 6.05 -0.81
N LEU A 86 -6.38 6.26 -2.00
CA LEU A 86 -4.99 5.90 -2.27
C LEU A 86 -3.99 6.92 -1.68
N PRO A 87 -2.86 6.43 -1.14
CA PRO A 87 -1.81 7.29 -0.59
C PRO A 87 -1.13 8.10 -1.69
N ARG A 88 -0.62 9.27 -1.29
CA ARG A 88 0.17 10.13 -2.19
C ARG A 88 1.61 9.64 -2.34
N LYS A 89 2.18 9.11 -1.26
CA LYS A 89 3.57 8.69 -1.19
C LYS A 89 3.65 7.40 -0.38
N VAL A 90 4.40 6.43 -0.89
CA VAL A 90 4.60 5.11 -0.29
C VAL A 90 5.99 4.57 -0.63
N PHE A 91 6.47 3.61 0.14
CA PHE A 91 7.79 2.99 0.06
C PHE A 91 7.70 1.48 -0.13
N CYS A 92 8.72 0.90 -0.77
CA CYS A 92 8.83 -0.55 -0.85
C CYS A 92 8.97 -1.18 0.55
N TRP A 93 8.47 -2.39 0.73
CA TRP A 93 8.68 -3.17 1.97
C TRP A 93 10.13 -3.60 2.17
N PHE A 94 10.90 -3.76 1.10
CA PHE A 94 12.15 -4.51 1.15
C PHE A 94 13.39 -3.67 0.85
N CYS A 95 13.25 -2.53 0.16
CA CYS A 95 14.37 -1.68 -0.24
C CYS A 95 14.10 -0.20 0.08
N ASP A 96 15.18 0.58 0.24
CA ASP A 96 15.12 2.03 0.42
C ASP A 96 15.33 2.80 -0.89
N GLU A 97 15.64 2.10 -1.97
CA GLU A 97 16.01 2.66 -3.27
C GLU A 97 14.83 3.34 -3.96
N TYR A 98 13.63 2.79 -3.78
CA TYR A 98 12.42 3.23 -4.47
C TYR A 98 11.47 3.97 -3.54
N THR A 99 11.22 5.23 -3.90
CA THR A 99 10.13 6.05 -3.36
C THR A 99 9.08 6.26 -4.43
N PHE A 100 7.85 5.84 -4.14
CA PHE A 100 6.70 5.97 -5.05
C PHE A 100 5.89 7.21 -4.66
N ASP A 101 6.05 8.29 -5.41
CA ASP A 101 5.34 9.56 -5.21
C ASP A 101 4.46 9.86 -6.43
N TYR A 102 3.15 9.97 -6.21
CA TYR A 102 2.17 10.25 -7.25
C TYR A 102 2.48 11.52 -8.04
N LYS A 103 3.21 12.49 -7.48
CA LYS A 103 3.62 13.70 -8.19
C LYS A 103 4.53 13.43 -9.39
N ARG A 104 5.25 12.29 -9.39
CA ARG A 104 6.13 11.87 -10.50
C ARG A 104 5.36 11.25 -11.66
N VAL A 105 4.28 10.52 -11.35
CA VAL A 105 3.50 9.75 -12.33
C VAL A 105 2.21 10.48 -12.75
N GLY A 106 1.69 11.37 -11.91
CA GLY A 106 0.44 12.12 -12.13
C GLY A 106 -0.82 11.40 -11.66
N ASP A 107 -0.74 10.10 -11.38
CA ASP A 107 -1.88 9.27 -10.97
C ASP A 107 -1.55 8.43 -9.71
N ARG A 108 -2.44 8.45 -8.71
CA ARG A 108 -2.21 7.75 -7.43
C ARG A 108 -2.38 6.25 -7.55
N ARG A 109 -3.29 5.79 -8.41
CA ARG A 109 -3.56 4.38 -8.62
C ARG A 109 -2.40 3.72 -9.34
N MET A 110 -1.96 4.31 -10.44
CA MET A 110 -0.76 3.88 -11.15
C MET A 110 0.47 3.89 -10.25
N ASN A 111 0.65 4.93 -9.41
CA ASN A 111 1.76 4.98 -8.45
C ASN A 111 1.70 3.83 -7.43
N PHE A 112 0.52 3.50 -6.91
CA PHE A 112 0.34 2.40 -5.97
C PHE A 112 0.53 1.04 -6.66
N GLU A 113 -0.04 0.84 -7.85
CA GLU A 113 0.15 -0.36 -8.67
C GLU A 113 1.64 -0.61 -8.96
N GLN A 114 2.38 0.41 -9.39
CA GLN A 114 3.83 0.31 -9.62
C GLN A 114 4.60 -0.15 -8.38
N ARG A 115 4.22 0.35 -7.20
CA ARG A 115 4.79 -0.11 -5.93
C ARG A 115 4.52 -1.60 -5.71
N MET A 116 3.28 -2.04 -5.90
CA MET A 116 2.89 -3.43 -5.66
C MET A 116 3.62 -4.39 -6.62
N TRP A 117 3.73 -4.03 -7.89
CA TRP A 117 4.54 -4.77 -8.87
C TRP A 117 6.01 -4.86 -8.47
N HIS A 118 6.59 -3.75 -8.01
CA HIS A 118 7.96 -3.74 -7.53
C HIS A 118 8.16 -4.62 -6.28
N ILE A 119 7.23 -4.60 -5.33
CA ILE A 119 7.27 -5.49 -4.16
C ILE A 119 7.23 -6.96 -4.58
N ARG A 120 6.40 -7.32 -5.57
CA ARG A 120 6.35 -8.68 -6.11
C ARG A 120 7.70 -9.12 -6.70
N GLU A 121 8.43 -8.24 -7.37
CA GLU A 121 9.75 -8.58 -7.91
C GLU A 121 10.71 -9.04 -6.82
N HIS A 122 10.67 -8.45 -5.62
CA HIS A 122 11.45 -8.92 -4.49
C HIS A 122 11.07 -10.33 -4.02
N PHE A 123 9.78 -10.70 -4.06
CA PHE A 123 9.36 -12.07 -3.74
C PHE A 123 9.93 -13.09 -4.75
N ILE A 124 9.94 -12.74 -6.04
CA ILE A 124 10.36 -13.66 -7.11
C ILE A 124 11.89 -13.75 -7.23
N ASN A 125 12.55 -12.60 -7.29
CA ASN A 125 13.96 -12.51 -7.66
C ASN A 125 14.88 -12.68 -6.45
N GLU A 126 14.48 -12.14 -5.30
CA GLU A 126 15.29 -12.13 -4.07
C GLU A 126 14.84 -13.16 -3.04
N ARG A 127 13.73 -13.88 -3.30
CA ARG A 127 13.11 -14.83 -2.36
C ARG A 127 12.82 -14.20 -1.00
N ARG A 128 12.43 -12.91 -0.98
CA ARG A 128 11.98 -12.25 0.25
C ARG A 128 10.71 -12.93 0.75
N THR A 129 10.56 -12.96 2.07
CA THR A 129 9.40 -13.56 2.74
C THR A 129 8.67 -12.50 3.57
N VAL A 130 7.51 -12.87 4.11
CA VAL A 130 6.72 -12.03 5.02
C VAL A 130 7.55 -11.53 6.22
N HIS A 131 8.52 -12.33 6.69
CA HIS A 131 9.41 -11.96 7.79
C HIS A 131 10.37 -10.82 7.47
N ASN A 132 10.54 -10.48 6.19
CA ASN A 132 11.41 -9.39 5.75
C ASN A 132 10.64 -8.08 5.51
N ILE A 133 9.32 -8.06 5.69
CA ILE A 133 8.50 -6.87 5.44
C ILE A 133 8.84 -5.79 6.47
N ARG A 134 9.21 -4.61 5.98
CA ARG A 134 9.40 -3.40 6.78
C ARG A 134 8.14 -2.53 6.70
N PRO A 135 7.74 -1.89 7.81
CA PRO A 135 6.61 -0.98 7.78
C PRO A 135 6.83 0.26 6.92
N ASP A 136 5.83 0.57 6.10
CA ASP A 136 5.73 1.86 5.43
C ASP A 136 5.04 2.88 6.35
N HIS A 137 5.82 3.75 6.99
CA HIS A 137 5.29 4.78 7.88
C HIS A 137 4.45 5.85 7.15
N TYR A 138 4.67 6.07 5.85
CA TYR A 138 3.84 6.99 5.07
C TYR A 138 2.48 6.37 4.78
N LEU A 139 2.44 5.09 4.43
CA LEU A 139 1.20 4.34 4.33
C LEU A 139 0.48 4.35 5.69
N ASN A 140 1.16 3.98 6.78
CA ASN A 140 0.56 3.94 8.12
C ASN A 140 -0.09 5.28 8.51
N THR A 141 0.60 6.40 8.27
CA THR A 141 0.06 7.74 8.53
C THR A 141 -1.16 8.04 7.67
N HIS A 142 -1.10 7.73 6.38
CA HIS A 142 -2.23 7.91 5.46
C HIS A 142 -3.45 7.06 5.89
N LEU A 143 -3.24 5.82 6.32
CA LEU A 143 -4.32 4.96 6.80
C LEU A 143 -5.02 5.54 8.03
N HIS A 144 -4.24 6.07 8.99
CA HIS A 144 -4.77 6.68 10.20
C HIS A 144 -5.53 7.98 9.91
N GLU A 145 -4.94 8.89 9.13
CA GLU A 145 -5.57 10.17 8.74
C GLU A 145 -6.91 9.98 8.00
N ASN A 146 -7.08 8.86 7.30
CA ASN A 146 -8.30 8.53 6.56
C ASN A 146 -9.28 7.62 7.34
N SER A 147 -9.00 7.37 8.62
CA SER A 147 -9.75 6.47 9.51
C SER A 147 -9.92 5.06 8.94
N LEU A 148 -8.91 4.59 8.20
CA LEU A 148 -8.87 3.23 7.66
C LEU A 148 -8.35 2.23 8.69
N ILE A 149 -7.56 2.70 9.67
CA ILE A 149 -7.10 1.94 10.85
C ILE A 149 -7.34 2.77 12.12
N GLY A 150 -7.40 2.11 13.28
CA GLY A 150 -7.52 2.77 14.58
C GLY A 150 -6.16 3.13 15.18
N ASP A 151 -6.21 3.83 16.32
CA ASP A 151 -5.02 4.30 17.04
C ASP A 151 -4.10 3.15 17.46
N GLU A 152 -4.68 2.05 17.95
CA GLU A 152 -3.91 0.88 18.37
C GLU A 152 -3.03 0.33 17.24
N GLN A 153 -3.61 0.15 16.04
CA GLN A 153 -2.86 -0.35 14.88
C GLN A 153 -1.86 0.69 14.37
N TYR A 154 -2.19 1.98 14.45
CA TYR A 154 -1.27 3.04 14.05
C TYR A 154 -0.01 3.05 14.94
N TYR A 155 -0.20 2.95 16.25
CA TYR A 155 0.91 2.98 17.21
C TYR A 155 1.68 1.67 17.27
N SER A 156 1.07 0.51 17.02
CA SER A 156 1.78 -0.77 16.98
C SER A 156 2.86 -0.76 15.90
N VAL A 157 2.52 -0.26 14.70
CA VAL A 157 3.45 -0.14 13.58
C VAL A 157 4.57 0.87 13.86
N ARG A 158 4.28 1.96 14.59
CA ARG A 158 5.29 2.94 15.00
C ARG A 158 6.30 2.42 16.02
N ARG A 159 5.97 1.35 16.75
CA ARG A 159 6.89 0.71 17.71
C ARG A 159 7.87 -0.25 17.03
N TYR A 160 7.67 -0.55 15.75
CA TYR A 160 8.60 -1.36 14.98
C TYR A 160 9.98 -0.69 14.92
N SER A 161 11.01 -1.47 15.20
CA SER A 161 12.42 -1.07 15.09
C SER A 161 13.18 -2.19 14.41
N GLU A 162 13.94 -1.85 13.38
CA GLU A 162 14.85 -2.79 12.70
C GLU A 162 16.06 -3.13 13.58
N ALA A 163 16.42 -2.24 14.50
CA ALA A 163 17.46 -2.47 15.48
C ALA A 163 16.94 -3.34 16.63
N PRO A 164 17.72 -4.31 17.12
CA PRO A 164 17.41 -5.03 18.35
C PRO A 164 17.10 -4.03 19.47
N GLN A 165 15.88 -4.09 20.01
CA GLN A 165 15.54 -3.29 21.18
C GLN A 165 16.43 -3.73 22.33
N PRO A 166 17.14 -2.81 23.01
CA PRO A 166 17.95 -3.18 24.15
C PRO A 166 17.08 -3.83 25.22
N SER A 167 17.55 -4.96 25.76
CA SER A 167 16.80 -5.83 26.67
C SER A 167 16.23 -5.10 27.90
N TYR A 168 16.88 -4.03 28.35
CA TYR A 168 16.43 -3.24 29.51
C TYR A 168 15.15 -2.41 29.28
N LEU A 169 14.68 -2.26 28.03
CA LEU A 169 13.43 -1.56 27.72
C LEU A 169 12.19 -2.48 27.72
N LEU A 170 12.39 -3.80 27.76
CA LEU A 170 11.32 -4.80 27.75
C LEU A 170 11.00 -5.38 29.14
N ASP A 171 11.81 -5.04 30.14
CA ASP A 171 11.60 -5.50 31.51
C ASP A 171 10.59 -4.59 32.22
N SER A 172 9.39 -5.12 32.48
CA SER A 172 8.34 -4.43 33.23
C SER A 172 8.67 -4.30 34.73
N ASN A 173 9.80 -4.86 35.17
CA ASN A 173 10.38 -4.65 36.49
C ASN A 173 11.51 -3.61 36.46
N ALA A 174 11.29 -2.48 35.79
CA ALA A 174 12.14 -1.31 36.02
C ALA A 174 12.05 -0.94 37.51
N PRO A 175 13.16 -0.89 38.26
CA PRO A 175 13.14 -0.38 39.62
C PRO A 175 12.54 1.02 39.61
N GLN A 176 11.55 1.24 40.48
CA GLN A 176 10.90 2.53 40.70
C GLN A 176 11.82 3.48 41.47
N ASP A 177 13.07 3.61 41.01
CA ASP A 177 14.08 4.46 41.64
C ASP A 177 14.33 5.67 40.72
N TRP A 178 13.23 6.32 40.31
CA TRP A 178 13.27 7.67 39.72
C TRP A 178 12.94 8.76 40.74
N GLU A 179 12.94 8.44 42.03
CA GLU A 179 12.88 9.46 43.08
C GLU A 179 14.19 10.27 43.14
N ALA A 180 14.16 11.41 42.44
CA ALA A 180 14.76 12.67 42.83
C ALA A 180 16.23 12.63 43.31
N SER A 181 17.17 12.42 42.37
CA SER A 181 18.48 13.06 42.51
C SER A 181 18.45 14.42 41.82
N GLY A 182 18.05 15.42 42.59
CA GLY A 182 18.18 16.82 42.24
C GLY A 182 19.65 17.19 42.06
N SER A 183 20.13 17.12 40.83
CA SER A 183 21.21 17.98 40.35
C SER A 183 21.01 18.20 38.86
N ARG A 184 20.37 19.32 38.58
CA ARG A 184 20.23 19.94 37.27
C ARG A 184 21.64 20.31 36.80
N GLY A 185 22.36 19.32 36.27
CA GLY A 185 23.58 19.52 35.51
C GLY A 185 23.21 20.35 34.29
N GLN A 186 23.44 21.66 34.41
CA GLN A 186 23.30 22.65 33.36
C GLN A 186 24.21 22.22 32.20
N LEU A 187 23.64 21.51 31.22
CA LEU A 187 24.32 21.24 29.97
C LEU A 187 24.41 22.58 29.24
N VAL A 188 25.53 23.28 29.46
CA VAL A 188 25.87 24.51 28.75
C VAL A 188 26.09 24.10 27.29
N TYR A 189 25.05 24.28 26.47
CA TYR A 189 25.19 24.21 25.02
C TYR A 189 26.02 25.41 24.58
N THR A 190 27.33 25.22 24.42
CA THR A 190 28.16 26.18 23.68
C THR A 190 27.82 26.01 22.21
N ASP A 191 26.93 26.87 21.72
CA ASP A 191 26.63 27.03 20.29
C ASP A 191 27.84 27.68 19.59
N THR A 192 28.90 26.90 19.37
CA THR A 192 30.14 27.33 18.70
C THR A 192 29.87 27.90 17.31
N HIS A 193 28.75 27.54 16.69
CA HIS A 193 28.36 28.02 15.36
C HIS A 193 27.78 29.45 15.38
N ASN A 194 27.15 29.88 16.49
CA ASN A 194 26.68 31.26 16.65
C ASN A 194 27.81 32.24 16.98
N GLU A 195 28.77 31.83 17.82
CA GLU A 195 29.93 32.67 18.16
C GLU A 195 30.76 33.02 16.92
N ASP A 196 30.94 32.07 16.00
CA ASP A 196 31.71 32.27 14.78
C ASP A 196 31.02 33.24 13.79
N LYS A 197 29.68 33.23 13.75
CA LYS A 197 28.89 34.22 12.99
C LYS A 197 29.03 35.63 13.57
N ILE A 198 29.03 35.76 14.90
CA ILE A 198 29.19 37.06 15.57
C ILE A 198 30.59 37.61 15.30
N ARG A 199 31.64 36.78 15.42
CA ARG A 199 33.03 37.17 15.14
C ARG A 199 33.25 37.65 13.70
N ARG A 200 32.61 37.00 12.72
CA ARG A 200 32.66 37.44 11.30
C ARG A 200 31.96 38.78 11.08
N ARG A 201 30.86 39.05 11.78
CA ARG A 201 30.15 40.34 11.71
C ARG A 201 30.98 41.48 12.33
N GLU A 202 31.64 41.25 13.46
CA GLU A 202 32.45 42.30 14.09
C GLU A 202 33.69 42.68 13.28
N ARG A 203 34.36 41.71 12.64
CA ARG A 203 35.48 42.00 11.72
C ARG A 203 35.08 42.86 10.52
N ARG A 204 33.82 42.78 10.08
CA ARG A 204 33.29 43.59 8.98
C ARG A 204 32.88 45.00 9.39
N LYS A 205 32.65 45.27 10.68
CA LYS A 205 32.30 46.60 11.22
C LYS A 205 33.51 47.48 11.54
N LYS A 206 34.72 46.91 11.59
CA LYS A 206 35.98 47.60 11.92
C LYS A 206 36.82 47.99 10.70
N ARG A 207 36.26 47.89 9.50
CA ARG A 207 36.78 48.43 8.24
C ARG A 207 35.87 49.55 7.78
#